data_AF-A0A2A3Z1W6-F1
#
_entry.id   AF-A0A2A3Z1W6-F1
#
_cell.length_a   1.000
_cell.length_b   1.000
_cell.length_c   1.000
_cell.angle_alpha   90.00
_cell.angle_beta   90.00
_cell.angle_gamma   90.00
#
_symmetry.space_group_name_H-M   'P 1'
#
loop_
_entity.id
_entity.type
_entity.pdbx_description
1 polymer ?
#
loop_
_entity_poly.entity_id
_entity_poly.type
_entity_poly.pdbx_seq_one_letter_code
_entity_poly.pdbx_strand_id
1 'polypeptide(L)'
;MYSTTGLGSQRFAYLAWNLATLPKAKRIWPPALGLRKSLKATLIHLRRNRNQDDIAEALESSQPTIIRAIATMIPLLTAVLTNITPAAGYLDANGTY
;
A
#
# COMPACT_ATOMS: atom_id res chain seq x y z
N MET A 1 -16.52 5.01 -10.74
CA MET A 1 -15.79 3.72 -10.60
C MET A 1 -15.30 3.57 -9.16
N TYR A 2 -15.85 2.63 -8.41
CA TYR A 2 -15.43 2.38 -7.02
C TYR A 2 -14.03 1.76 -7.01
N SER A 3 -13.00 2.54 -6.64
CA SER A 3 -11.66 2.00 -6.46
C SER A 3 -11.65 1.03 -5.28
N THR A 4 -11.31 -0.24 -5.48
CA THR A 4 -11.24 -1.26 -4.42
C THR A 4 -10.24 -0.89 -3.31
N THR A 5 -9.17 -0.15 -3.65
CA THR A 5 -8.10 0.27 -2.73
C THR A 5 -8.37 1.59 -2.02
N GLY A 6 -9.38 2.36 -2.45
CA GLY A 6 -9.65 3.71 -1.92
C GLY A 6 -8.75 4.81 -2.46
N LEU A 7 -7.78 4.47 -3.31
CA LEU A 7 -6.96 5.42 -4.03
C LEU A 7 -7.38 5.51 -5.49
N GLY A 8 -7.40 6.71 -6.06
CA GLY A 8 -7.46 6.89 -7.51
C GLY A 8 -6.25 6.26 -8.21
N SER A 9 -6.38 5.94 -9.49
CA SER A 9 -5.33 5.26 -10.28
C SER A 9 -3.98 6.00 -10.26
N GLN A 10 -3.99 7.34 -10.36
CA GLN A 10 -2.79 8.16 -10.30
C GLN A 10 -2.10 8.07 -8.93
N ARG A 11 -2.85 8.21 -7.83
CA ARG A 11 -2.29 8.12 -6.46
C ARG A 11 -1.75 6.71 -6.17
N PHE A 12 -2.44 5.67 -6.65
CA PHE A 12 -1.95 4.31 -6.57
C PHE A 12 -0.64 4.11 -7.34
N ALA A 13 -0.57 4.61 -8.57
CA ALA A 13 0.64 4.53 -9.39
C ALA A 13 1.81 5.31 -8.77
N TYR A 14 1.56 6.49 -8.22
CA TYR A 14 2.55 7.29 -7.52
C TYR A 14 3.11 6.57 -6.28
N LEU A 15 2.26 5.93 -5.48
CA LEU A 15 2.70 5.15 -4.33
C LEU A 15 3.51 3.92 -4.75
N ALA A 16 3.06 3.20 -5.79
CA ALA A 16 3.78 2.08 -6.35
C ALA A 16 5.16 2.50 -6.91
N TRP A 17 5.26 3.67 -7.53
CA TRP A 17 6.52 4.23 -8.00
C TRP A 17 7.50 4.48 -6.84
N ASN A 18 7.05 5.15 -5.78
CA ASN A 18 7.90 5.41 -4.60
C ASN A 18 8.35 4.11 -3.89
N LEU A 19 7.52 3.08 -3.87
CA LEU A 19 7.93 1.77 -3.37
C LEU A 19 8.94 1.09 -4.29
N ALA A 20 8.81 1.28 -5.60
CA ALA A 20 9.74 0.75 -6.59
C ALA A 20 11.10 1.46 -6.59
N THR A 21 11.22 2.68 -6.08
CA THR A 21 12.51 3.38 -5.93
C THR A 21 13.28 2.95 -4.69
N LEU A 22 12.67 2.21 -3.77
CA LEU A 22 13.37 1.69 -2.59
C LEU A 22 14.56 0.79 -3.00
N PRO A 23 15.65 0.78 -2.21
CA PRO A 23 16.78 -0.12 -2.40
C PRO A 23 16.33 -1.57 -2.53
N LYS A 24 16.95 -2.36 -3.43
CA LYS A 24 16.56 -3.76 -3.68
C LYS A 24 16.49 -4.59 -2.39
N ALA A 25 17.38 -4.36 -1.44
CA ALA A 25 17.40 -5.03 -0.13
C ALA A 25 16.11 -4.81 0.69
N LYS A 26 15.36 -3.73 0.45
CA LYS A 26 14.09 -3.43 1.13
C LYS A 26 12.86 -3.97 0.37
N ARG A 27 13.04 -4.55 -0.82
CA ARG A 27 11.95 -5.08 -1.66
C ARG A 27 11.59 -6.50 -1.22
N ILE A 28 10.97 -6.61 -0.05
CA ILE A 28 10.67 -7.87 0.64
C ILE A 28 9.26 -8.42 0.38
N TRP A 29 8.48 -7.79 -0.49
CA TRP A 29 7.15 -8.29 -0.86
C TRP A 29 7.25 -9.64 -1.61
N PRO A 30 6.23 -10.52 -1.50
CA PRO A 30 6.26 -11.83 -2.16
C PRO A 30 6.48 -11.73 -3.68
N PRO A 31 7.51 -12.38 -4.24
CA PRO A 31 7.83 -12.28 -5.66
C PRO A 31 6.72 -12.84 -6.56
N ALA A 32 6.04 -13.90 -6.10
CA ALA A 32 4.89 -14.50 -6.80
C ALA A 32 3.71 -13.53 -6.96
N LEU A 33 3.56 -12.56 -6.04
CA LEU A 33 2.50 -11.57 -6.09
C LEU A 33 2.96 -10.28 -6.80
N GLY A 34 4.22 -9.88 -6.55
CA GLY A 34 4.81 -8.67 -7.11
C GLY A 34 4.26 -7.38 -6.49
N LEU A 35 5.00 -6.28 -6.67
CA LEU A 35 4.76 -5.02 -5.96
C LEU A 35 3.32 -4.51 -6.07
N ARG A 36 2.75 -4.44 -7.28
CA ARG A 36 1.42 -3.84 -7.50
C ARG A 36 0.31 -4.66 -6.85
N LYS A 37 0.33 -5.99 -6.97
CA LYS A 37 -0.70 -6.84 -6.34
C LYS A 37 -0.51 -6.87 -4.83
N SER A 38 0.73 -6.88 -4.31
CA SER A 38 1.00 -6.74 -2.88
C SER A 38 0.46 -5.43 -2.33
N LEU A 39 0.74 -4.31 -2.98
CA LEU A 39 0.21 -3.01 -2.60
C LEU A 39 -1.33 -2.97 -2.64
N LYS A 40 -1.93 -3.54 -3.69
CA LYS A 40 -3.39 -3.62 -3.83
C LYS A 40 -4.01 -4.43 -2.69
N ALA A 41 -3.45 -5.59 -2.36
CA ALA A 41 -3.91 -6.44 -1.25
C ALA A 41 -3.89 -5.68 0.08
N THR A 42 -2.77 -5.00 0.39
CA THR A 42 -2.61 -4.23 1.63
C THR A 42 -3.59 -3.07 1.71
N LEU A 43 -3.79 -2.31 0.63
CA LEU A 43 -4.75 -1.20 0.64
C LEU A 43 -6.21 -1.66 0.75
N ILE A 44 -6.56 -2.80 0.15
CA ILE A 44 -7.90 -3.39 0.32
C ILE A 44 -8.11 -3.79 1.79
N HIS A 45 -7.11 -4.45 2.39
CA HIS A 45 -7.14 -4.85 3.79
C HIS A 45 -7.29 -3.63 4.71
N LEU A 46 -6.42 -2.62 4.58
CA LEU A 46 -6.44 -1.42 5.43
C LEU A 46 -7.75 -0.63 5.29
N ARG A 47 -8.34 -0.56 4.09
CA ARG A 47 -9.54 0.25 3.87
C ARG A 47 -10.81 -0.39 4.42
N ARG A 48 -10.96 -1.70 4.22
CA ARG A 48 -12.24 -2.41 4.45
C ARG A 48 -12.17 -3.39 5.61
N ASN A 49 -10.99 -3.53 6.24
CA ASN A 49 -10.66 -4.62 7.15
C ASN A 49 -11.09 -6.00 6.58
N ARG A 50 -10.94 -6.17 5.26
CA ARG A 50 -11.46 -7.34 4.56
C ARG A 50 -10.65 -8.57 4.97
N ASN A 51 -11.35 -9.70 5.12
CA ASN A 51 -10.74 -11.00 5.37
C ASN A 51 -9.71 -11.35 4.30
N GLN A 52 -8.62 -11.97 4.72
CA GLN A 52 -7.47 -12.25 3.87
C GLN A 52 -7.78 -13.35 2.84
N ASP A 53 -8.68 -14.28 3.15
CA ASP A 53 -9.17 -15.30 2.22
C ASP A 53 -9.90 -14.67 1.04
N ASP A 54 -10.86 -13.77 1.30
CA ASP A 54 -11.56 -13.04 0.25
C ASP A 54 -10.59 -12.21 -0.63
N ILE A 55 -9.55 -11.65 -0.04
CA ILE A 55 -8.52 -10.89 -0.79
C ILE A 55 -7.69 -11.86 -1.64
N ALA A 56 -7.39 -13.04 -1.12
CA ALA A 56 -6.64 -14.07 -1.83
C ALA A 56 -7.40 -14.58 -3.05
N GLU A 57 -8.69 -14.86 -2.88
CA GLU A 57 -9.60 -15.21 -3.97
C GLU A 57 -9.65 -14.09 -5.02
N ALA A 58 -9.90 -12.84 -4.59
CA ALA A 58 -10.01 -11.71 -5.50
C ALA A 58 -8.71 -11.35 -6.27
N LEU A 59 -7.56 -11.87 -5.84
CA LEU A 59 -6.26 -11.64 -6.47
C LEU A 59 -5.64 -12.90 -7.07
N GLU A 60 -6.39 -14.01 -7.10
CA GLU A 60 -5.96 -15.32 -7.61
C GLU A 60 -4.63 -15.76 -6.95
N SER A 61 -4.57 -15.65 -5.63
CA SER A 61 -3.39 -16.00 -4.83
C SER A 61 -3.79 -16.85 -3.63
N SER A 62 -2.81 -17.32 -2.87
CA SER A 62 -3.06 -18.06 -1.63
C SER A 62 -3.14 -17.09 -0.43
N GLN A 63 -3.99 -17.40 0.54
CA GLN A 63 -4.12 -16.63 1.78
C GLN A 63 -2.76 -16.42 2.49
N PRO A 64 -1.87 -17.43 2.61
CA PRO A 64 -0.53 -17.22 3.17
C PRO A 64 0.33 -16.20 2.40
N THR A 65 0.11 -16.07 1.08
CA THR A 65 0.82 -15.07 0.25
C THR A 65 0.27 -13.67 0.51
N ILE A 66 -1.05 -13.53 0.67
CA ILE A 66 -1.68 -12.27 1.03
C ILE A 66 -1.25 -11.80 2.42
N ILE A 67 -1.22 -12.69 3.42
CA ILE A 67 -0.73 -12.38 4.77
C ILE A 67 0.69 -11.81 4.71
N ARG A 68 1.60 -12.52 4.04
CA ARG A 68 2.99 -12.07 3.88
C ARG A 68 3.09 -10.75 3.14
N ALA A 69 2.28 -10.54 2.11
CA ALA A 69 2.23 -9.27 1.40
C ALA A 69 1.77 -8.12 2.32
N ILE A 70 0.71 -8.32 3.11
CA ILE A 70 0.22 -7.30 4.05
C ILE A 70 1.29 -6.98 5.10
N ALA A 71 1.83 -8.00 5.76
CA ALA A 71 2.84 -7.85 6.81
C ALA A 71 4.10 -7.12 6.34
N THR A 72 4.57 -7.41 5.12
CA THR A 72 5.76 -6.77 4.54
C THR A 72 5.48 -5.37 4.00
N MET A 73 4.29 -5.13 3.44
CA MET A 73 3.95 -3.84 2.84
C MET A 73 3.64 -2.76 3.86
N ILE A 74 3.03 -3.08 5.02
CA ILE A 74 2.71 -2.08 6.05
C ILE A 74 3.94 -1.24 6.45
N PRO A 75 5.08 -1.82 6.88
CA PRO A 75 6.24 -1.01 7.27
C PRO A 75 6.86 -0.23 6.10
N LEU A 76 6.83 -0.78 4.87
CA LEU A 76 7.30 -0.08 3.68
C LEU A 76 6.43 1.12 3.34
N LEU A 77 5.11 0.97 3.47
CA LEU A 77 4.16 2.06 3.32
C LEU A 77 4.39 3.14 4.36
N THR A 78 4.57 2.78 5.63
CA THR A 78 4.92 3.76 6.68
C THR A 78 6.17 4.54 6.30
N ALA A 79 7.26 3.86 5.91
CA ALA A 79 8.51 4.52 5.54
C ALA A 79 8.35 5.47 4.34
N VAL A 80 7.64 5.03 3.29
CA VAL A 80 7.40 5.85 2.09
C VAL A 80 6.48 7.02 2.41
N LEU A 81 5.38 6.79 3.12
CA LEU A 81 4.41 7.82 3.47
C LEU A 81 5.03 8.88 4.38
N THR A 82 5.86 8.52 5.35
CA THR A 82 6.60 9.49 6.18
C THR A 82 7.54 10.36 5.35
N ASN A 83 8.07 9.85 4.24
CA ASN A 83 8.98 10.61 3.38
C ASN A 83 8.23 11.58 2.44
N ILE A 84 7.08 11.17 1.91
CA ILE A 84 6.33 11.95 0.90
C ILE A 84 5.20 12.79 1.49
N THR A 85 4.79 12.50 2.73
CA THR A 85 3.83 13.33 3.46
C THR A 85 4.66 14.30 4.28
N PRO A 86 4.54 15.62 4.07
CA PRO A 86 5.02 16.57 5.06
C PRO A 86 4.40 16.15 6.39
N ALA A 87 5.22 15.85 7.41
CA ALA A 87 4.72 15.62 8.75
C ALA A 87 3.69 16.71 9.03
N ALA A 88 2.50 16.35 9.52
CA ALA A 88 1.35 17.24 9.72
C ALA A 88 1.66 18.36 10.75
N GLY A 89 2.55 19.26 10.36
CA GLY A 89 3.13 20.38 11.10
C GLY A 89 3.31 21.60 10.19
N TYR A 90 2.62 21.62 9.05
CA TYR A 90 2.14 22.85 8.44
C TYR A 90 0.61 22.87 8.55
N LEU A 91 0.12 22.88 9.80
CA LEU A 91 -0.87 23.90 10.11
C LEU A 91 -0.04 25.18 10.14
N ASP A 92 -0.17 26.00 9.12
CA ASP A 92 0.21 27.39 9.24
C ASP A 92 -0.42 27.92 10.54
N ALA A 93 0.34 28.68 11.33
CA ALA A 93 -0.17 29.33 12.54
C ALA A 93 -1.31 30.33 12.24
N ASN A 94 -1.76 30.43 10.98
CA ASN A 94 -2.68 31.44 10.46
C ASN A 94 -3.99 30.86 9.88
N GLY A 95 -4.20 29.54 9.86
CA GLY A 95 -5.52 28.93 9.72
C GLY A 95 -6.42 29.48 8.60
N THR A 96 -5.97 29.49 7.35
CA THR A 96 -6.88 29.75 6.21
C THR A 96 -6.59 28.84 5.02
N TYR A 97 -7.66 28.19 4.51
CA TYR A 97 -7.71 27.41 3.28
C TYR A 97 -7.46 28.26 2.02
#